data_AF-A6L153-F1
#
_entry.id   AF-A6L153-F1
#
_cell.length_a   1.000
_cell.length_b   1.000
_cell.length_c   1.000
_cell.angle_alpha   90.00
_cell.angle_beta   90.00
_cell.angle_gamma   90.00
#
_symmetry.space_group_name_H-M   'P 1'
#
loop_
_entity.id
_entity.type
_entity.pdbx_description
1 polymer ?
#
loop_
_entity_poly.entity_id
_entity_poly.type
_entity_poly.pdbx_seq_one_letter_code
_entity_poly.pdbx_strand_id
1 'polypeptide(L)'
;MEKHLINEAVSTLDLQGSNVKVKSAVEDKDLQASVSACDTQQPSSEADKGTPVQVNGNDTTSPNKGETGMETDKENTNEPTRNPQVYGEAKDGHAKKTKSKEKNRLTIGDIVALSFLINRGYSFGKLKINRARNQAALKKKIASIKSYGVISPCLVVTARDCLEAGLEIIWFDGKAITWDTPNLDRILIVIDGEHRHVAVQQINSSLKSGEEKKECYYYLPIVNTVPILELLRQSNVVTRPWGGSDFLTSLIMSNEEAAKNEMLLWVQSKLEKLGDTATWEWVKLNKLGVPSRTKLIKAAGTDEKAETTYKEISDSSKFERGKSIYDAFARTFAESILGCKFFPEWVIGKLDELDYMPGPEAAKKIIEFASRLTRSDADKVEKIKGADRAQNVRNALDALYNERMK
;
A
#
# COMPACT_ATOMS: atom_id res chain seq x y z
N MET A 1 -24.33 1.87 63.31
CA MET A 1 -24.27 2.44 64.67
C MET A 1 -22.82 2.30 65.12
N GLU A 2 -22.00 3.32 65.38
CA GLU A 2 -22.07 4.79 65.50
C GLU A 2 -20.65 5.32 65.12
N LYS A 3 -20.55 6.36 64.26
CA LYS A 3 -20.07 7.74 64.53
C LYS A 3 -18.69 7.82 65.23
N HIS A 4 -17.68 8.53 64.71
CA HIS A 4 -17.70 10.00 64.57
C HIS A 4 -16.65 10.55 63.58
N LEU A 5 -17.02 11.66 62.94
CA LEU A 5 -16.25 12.59 62.12
C LEU A 5 -15.30 13.46 62.96
N ILE A 6 -14.14 13.85 62.41
CA ILE A 6 -13.55 15.20 62.57
C ILE A 6 -12.93 15.63 61.23
N ASN A 7 -13.42 16.76 60.72
CA ASN A 7 -12.83 17.58 59.65
C ASN A 7 -11.70 18.43 60.23
N GLU A 8 -10.64 18.67 59.46
CA GLU A 8 -9.94 19.95 59.51
C GLU A 8 -9.38 20.29 58.13
N ALA A 9 -9.78 21.47 57.64
CA ALA A 9 -9.29 22.11 56.44
C ALA A 9 -8.70 23.45 56.87
N VAL A 10 -7.43 23.73 56.56
CA VAL A 10 -6.89 25.10 56.55
C VAL A 10 -5.76 25.27 55.51
N SER A 11 -5.93 26.32 54.71
CA SER A 11 -5.00 27.18 53.96
C SER A 11 -4.13 26.66 52.82
N THR A 12 -4.58 27.11 51.65
CA THR A 12 -3.81 27.71 50.54
C THR A 12 -2.65 28.64 50.97
N LEU A 13 -1.51 28.51 50.30
CA LEU A 13 -0.68 29.66 49.95
C LEU A 13 0.00 29.45 48.60
N ASP A 14 -0.27 30.40 47.70
CA ASP A 14 0.29 30.57 46.37
C ASP A 14 1.82 30.72 46.38
N LEU A 15 2.50 30.11 45.41
CA LEU A 15 3.69 30.69 44.79
C LEU A 15 3.66 30.45 43.28
N GLN A 16 3.70 31.58 42.57
CA GLN A 16 3.74 31.74 41.12
C GLN A 16 5.10 31.31 40.52
N GLY A 17 5.07 31.01 39.21
CA GLY A 17 6.23 30.91 38.31
C GLY A 17 6.58 29.46 37.97
N SER A 18 6.59 29.00 36.72
CA SER A 18 6.95 29.69 35.49
C SER A 18 6.39 28.91 34.29
N ASN A 19 5.77 29.63 33.37
CA ASN A 19 5.43 29.16 32.03
C ASN A 19 6.69 28.73 31.27
N VAL A 20 6.87 27.43 31.03
CA VAL A 20 7.73 26.93 29.95
C VAL A 20 6.84 26.22 28.94
N LYS A 21 6.61 26.93 27.84
CA LYS A 21 5.89 26.50 26.65
C LYS A 21 6.74 25.43 25.95
N VAL A 22 6.53 24.16 26.25
CA VAL A 22 7.13 23.06 25.48
C VAL A 22 6.33 22.93 24.18
N LYS A 23 6.86 23.50 23.10
CA LYS A 23 6.47 23.18 21.72
C LYS A 23 6.78 21.71 21.46
N SER A 24 5.78 20.84 21.46
CA SER A 24 5.91 19.49 20.89
C SER A 24 5.65 19.54 19.39
N ALA A 25 6.68 19.91 18.62
CA ALA A 25 6.73 19.61 17.21
C ALA A 25 7.11 18.12 17.06
N VAL A 26 6.10 17.26 16.98
CA VAL A 26 6.27 15.92 16.41
C VAL A 26 5.87 16.05 14.95
N GLU A 27 6.84 16.35 14.11
CA GLU A 27 6.71 16.24 12.66
C GLU A 27 6.51 14.76 12.31
N ASP A 28 5.27 14.41 11.96
CA ASP A 28 4.91 13.12 11.40
C ASP A 28 5.43 13.09 9.95
N LYS A 29 6.62 12.51 9.75
CA LYS A 29 7.32 12.42 8.45
C LYS A 29 6.65 11.47 7.43
N ASP A 30 5.45 10.98 7.70
CA ASP A 30 4.73 10.04 6.82
C ASP A 30 3.83 10.74 5.77
N LEU A 31 3.97 12.07 5.56
CA LEU A 31 3.29 12.82 4.50
C LEU A 31 3.96 12.76 3.11
N GLN A 32 5.03 11.98 2.94
CA GLN A 32 5.79 11.92 1.67
C GLN A 32 5.53 10.69 0.78
N ALA A 33 4.37 10.04 0.89
CA ALA A 33 4.01 8.98 -0.05
C ALA A 33 2.53 9.00 -0.45
N SER A 34 1.97 10.17 -0.77
CA SER A 34 0.93 10.26 -1.79
C SER A 34 1.60 10.77 -3.06
N VAL A 35 1.83 9.87 -4.01
CA VAL A 35 2.26 10.26 -5.35
C VAL A 35 1.15 11.15 -5.91
N SER A 36 1.45 12.44 -6.06
CA SER A 36 0.59 13.38 -6.77
C SER A 36 0.35 12.82 -8.17
N ALA A 37 -0.91 12.56 -8.53
CA ALA A 37 -1.30 12.11 -9.87
C ALA A 37 -0.82 13.06 -10.99
N CYS A 38 -0.43 14.29 -10.62
CA CYS A 38 0.08 15.32 -11.50
C CYS A 38 1.43 14.95 -12.17
N ASP A 39 2.22 14.02 -11.61
CA ASP A 39 3.56 13.66 -12.10
C ASP A 39 3.63 12.32 -12.85
N THR A 40 2.56 11.52 -12.93
CA THR A 40 2.63 10.14 -13.48
C THR A 40 1.85 9.90 -14.78
N GLN A 41 1.30 10.94 -15.43
CA GLN A 41 0.70 10.77 -16.76
C GLN A 41 1.71 11.15 -17.85
N GLN A 42 2.55 10.17 -18.22
CA GLN A 42 3.27 10.17 -19.48
C GLN A 42 2.57 9.17 -20.42
N PRO A 43 1.80 9.62 -21.43
CA PRO A 43 1.32 8.71 -22.47
C PRO A 43 2.48 8.39 -23.41
N SER A 44 2.83 7.11 -23.53
CA SER A 44 3.69 6.62 -24.61
C SER A 44 2.92 6.70 -25.92
N SER A 45 3.19 7.74 -26.72
CA SER A 45 2.73 7.82 -28.11
C SER A 45 3.74 7.12 -29.01
N GLU A 46 3.51 5.85 -29.32
CA GLU A 46 4.06 5.24 -30.54
C GLU A 46 3.15 5.64 -31.71
N ALA A 47 3.54 6.73 -32.37
CA ALA A 47 2.99 7.10 -33.67
C ALA A 47 3.81 6.39 -34.74
N ASP A 48 3.24 5.30 -35.24
CA ASP A 48 3.60 4.63 -36.48
C ASP A 48 3.59 5.66 -37.62
N LYS A 49 4.74 5.92 -38.24
CA LYS A 49 4.86 6.73 -39.45
C LYS A 49 5.24 5.81 -40.61
N GLY A 50 4.23 5.48 -41.40
CA GLY A 50 4.42 4.85 -42.70
C GLY A 50 4.96 5.81 -43.77
N THR A 51 5.85 5.23 -44.60
CA THR A 51 6.12 5.50 -46.04
C THR A 51 6.77 6.84 -46.45
N PRO A 52 7.52 6.95 -47.60
CA PRO A 52 7.52 6.08 -48.78
C PRO A 52 8.88 5.72 -49.43
N VAL A 53 8.74 4.85 -50.43
CA VAL A 53 9.68 4.30 -51.42
C VAL A 53 10.33 5.37 -52.32
N GLN A 54 11.62 5.19 -52.68
CA GLN A 54 12.17 5.17 -54.06
C GLN A 54 13.67 5.57 -54.10
N VAL A 55 14.54 4.71 -54.65
CA VAL A 55 15.66 5.09 -55.55
C VAL A 55 15.96 3.92 -56.52
N ASN A 56 16.07 4.26 -57.81
CA ASN A 56 16.45 3.43 -58.97
C ASN A 56 17.97 3.43 -59.24
N GLY A 57 18.47 2.32 -59.84
CA GLY A 57 19.62 2.19 -60.79
C GLY A 57 21.05 2.40 -60.23
N ASN A 58 22.12 1.71 -60.67
CA ASN A 58 22.39 0.81 -61.79
C ASN A 58 23.74 0.06 -61.56
N ASP A 59 23.89 -1.12 -62.19
CA ASP A 59 25.13 -1.78 -62.74
C ASP A 59 26.29 -2.18 -61.79
N THR A 60 26.91 -3.37 -61.81
CA THR A 60 27.26 -4.30 -62.92
C THR A 60 27.70 -5.71 -62.41
N THR A 61 27.56 -6.72 -63.29
CA THR A 61 28.30 -8.02 -63.43
C THR A 61 28.00 -9.25 -62.52
N SER A 62 27.48 -10.31 -63.17
CA SER A 62 27.34 -11.74 -62.76
C SER A 62 28.65 -12.55 -62.98
N PRO A 63 28.71 -13.92 -62.90
CA PRO A 63 27.72 -14.96 -62.48
C PRO A 63 28.31 -16.07 -61.56
N ASN A 64 27.50 -16.86 -60.84
CA ASN A 64 27.06 -18.26 -61.09
C ASN A 64 26.92 -18.92 -59.69
N LYS A 65 26.08 -19.91 -59.34
CA LYS A 65 25.34 -20.95 -60.07
C LYS A 65 24.36 -21.64 -59.08
N GLY A 66 23.19 -22.07 -59.55
CA GLY A 66 22.36 -23.21 -59.09
C GLY A 66 21.53 -23.00 -57.82
N GLU A 67 20.20 -22.82 -57.86
CA GLU A 67 19.14 -23.82 -58.16
C GLU A 67 19.27 -25.07 -57.27
N THR A 68 18.28 -25.59 -56.55
CA THR A 68 16.80 -25.55 -56.65
C THR A 68 16.28 -26.23 -55.36
N GLY A 69 15.26 -25.71 -54.66
CA GLY A 69 13.85 -26.08 -54.80
C GLY A 69 13.38 -26.72 -53.47
N MET A 70 12.45 -26.11 -52.71
CA MET A 70 10.98 -26.26 -52.79
C MET A 70 10.56 -27.74 -52.66
N GLU A 71 9.65 -28.17 -51.79
CA GLU A 71 8.38 -27.60 -51.28
C GLU A 71 7.93 -28.53 -50.12
N THR A 72 7.36 -28.01 -49.01
CA THR A 72 5.91 -28.03 -48.66
C THR A 72 5.26 -29.43 -48.74
N ASP A 73 4.34 -29.89 -47.89
CA ASP A 73 3.28 -29.22 -47.15
C ASP A 73 2.55 -30.26 -46.25
N LYS A 74 1.85 -29.76 -45.21
CA LYS A 74 0.56 -30.24 -44.67
C LYS A 74 0.50 -31.56 -43.88
N GLU A 75 0.10 -31.49 -42.60
CA GLU A 75 -1.29 -31.71 -42.10
C GLU A 75 -1.85 -33.08 -42.55
N ASN A 76 -2.32 -33.97 -41.68
CA ASN A 76 -3.37 -33.71 -40.70
C ASN A 76 -3.62 -34.95 -39.81
N THR A 77 -4.16 -34.71 -38.61
CA THR A 77 -5.16 -35.53 -37.88
C THR A 77 -4.92 -37.02 -37.56
N ASN A 78 -4.92 -37.33 -36.25
CA ASN A 78 -5.95 -38.16 -35.56
C ASN A 78 -5.35 -38.98 -34.41
N GLU A 79 -5.75 -38.67 -33.17
CA GLU A 79 -5.81 -39.66 -32.08
C GLU A 79 -6.92 -40.68 -32.40
N PRO A 80 -6.81 -41.97 -32.00
CA PRO A 80 -7.39 -42.37 -30.71
C PRO A 80 -6.71 -43.54 -29.95
N THR A 81 -6.63 -43.38 -28.62
CA THR A 81 -7.20 -44.29 -27.60
C THR A 81 -6.72 -45.77 -27.49
N ARG A 82 -5.91 -46.03 -26.43
CA ARG A 82 -6.14 -46.99 -25.31
C ARG A 82 -5.82 -48.51 -25.41
N ASN A 83 -4.78 -48.87 -24.60
CA ASN A 83 -4.57 -50.08 -23.75
C ASN A 83 -4.33 -51.46 -24.42
N PRO A 84 -3.96 -52.53 -23.66
CA PRO A 84 -2.79 -52.74 -22.79
C PRO A 84 -2.14 -54.14 -23.02
N GLN A 85 -0.91 -54.41 -22.52
CA GLN A 85 -0.37 -55.72 -22.04
C GLN A 85 1.16 -55.75 -22.22
N VAL A 86 1.99 -55.68 -21.17
CA VAL A 86 2.44 -56.77 -20.25
C VAL A 86 3.25 -57.87 -20.96
N TYR A 87 4.59 -57.86 -20.83
CA TYR A 87 5.41 -58.80 -20.04
C TYR A 87 6.89 -58.63 -20.37
N GLY A 88 7.73 -58.64 -19.33
CA GLY A 88 9.19 -58.61 -19.45
C GLY A 88 9.84 -58.38 -18.10
N GLU A 89 9.78 -59.38 -17.22
CA GLU A 89 10.58 -59.41 -16.00
C GLU A 89 12.07 -59.47 -16.36
N ALA A 90 12.85 -58.50 -15.87
CA ALA A 90 14.26 -58.69 -15.60
C ALA A 90 14.51 -58.23 -14.16
N LYS A 91 14.78 -59.19 -13.29
CA LYS A 91 15.26 -58.96 -11.94
C LYS A 91 16.69 -58.46 -12.04
N ASP A 92 16.95 -57.27 -11.52
CA ASP A 92 18.25 -56.98 -10.95
C ASP A 92 18.13 -56.06 -9.74
N GLY A 93 18.85 -56.43 -8.70
CA GLY A 93 18.71 -55.90 -7.36
C GLY A 93 19.15 -54.45 -7.27
N HIS A 94 18.22 -53.57 -6.93
CA HIS A 94 18.54 -52.31 -6.28
C HIS A 94 17.63 -52.07 -5.09
N ALA A 95 18.29 -51.78 -3.97
CA ALA A 95 17.71 -51.62 -2.65
C ALA A 95 16.45 -50.74 -2.70
N LYS A 96 15.31 -51.34 -2.34
CA LYS A 96 14.13 -50.59 -1.92
C LYS A 96 14.51 -49.78 -0.67
N LYS A 97 14.98 -48.55 -0.87
CA LYS A 97 14.75 -47.48 0.10
C LYS A 97 13.25 -47.22 0.06
N THR A 98 12.51 -47.98 0.86
CA THR A 98 11.18 -47.59 1.31
C THR A 98 11.34 -46.23 1.99
N LYS A 99 11.13 -45.14 1.23
CA LYS A 99 10.75 -43.86 1.81
C LYS A 99 9.42 -44.11 2.51
N SER A 100 9.46 -44.52 3.78
CA SER A 100 8.31 -44.28 4.64
C SER A 100 8.10 -42.77 4.55
N LYS A 101 6.97 -42.35 3.98
CA LYS A 101 6.56 -40.95 4.09
C LYS A 101 6.43 -40.71 5.60
N GLU A 102 7.45 -40.08 6.20
CA GLU A 102 7.41 -39.67 7.60
C GLU A 102 6.10 -38.90 7.79
N LYS A 103 5.15 -39.49 8.54
CA LYS A 103 3.82 -38.91 8.83
C LYS A 103 3.88 -37.57 9.60
N ASN A 104 5.09 -37.03 9.79
CA ASN A 104 5.41 -35.91 10.67
C ASN A 104 5.99 -34.70 9.92
N ARG A 105 6.01 -34.72 8.58
CA ARG A 105 6.51 -33.59 7.79
C ARG A 105 5.44 -32.53 7.56
N LEU A 106 5.83 -31.25 7.56
CA LEU A 106 5.00 -30.18 7.04
C LEU A 106 4.77 -30.46 5.55
N THR A 107 3.51 -30.49 5.10
CA THR A 107 3.18 -30.75 3.69
C THR A 107 2.56 -29.53 3.01
N ILE A 108 2.69 -29.47 1.69
CA ILE A 108 2.10 -28.38 0.89
C ILE A 108 0.57 -28.45 1.06
N GLY A 109 -0.04 -27.31 1.34
CA GLY A 109 -1.48 -27.19 1.62
C GLY A 109 -1.82 -27.12 3.11
N ASP A 110 -0.88 -27.48 4.00
CA ASP A 110 -1.09 -27.38 5.45
C ASP A 110 -0.72 -25.99 6.00
N ILE A 111 -1.48 -25.52 6.99
CA ILE A 111 -1.09 -24.43 7.87
C ILE A 111 -0.88 -25.03 9.27
N VAL A 112 0.34 -24.91 9.80
CA VAL A 112 0.74 -25.62 11.02
C VAL A 112 1.23 -24.65 12.09
N ALA A 113 0.79 -24.88 13.33
CA ALA A 113 1.13 -24.07 14.50
C ALA A 113 2.59 -24.24 14.96
N LEU A 114 3.13 -23.20 15.59
CA LEU A 114 4.51 -23.15 16.10
C LEU A 114 4.78 -24.25 17.12
N SER A 115 3.92 -24.39 18.13
CA SER A 115 4.10 -25.42 19.17
C SER A 115 4.16 -26.83 18.59
N PHE A 116 3.31 -27.11 17.61
CA PHE A 116 3.28 -28.41 16.94
C PHE A 116 4.57 -28.69 16.15
N LEU A 117 5.10 -27.70 15.43
CA LEU A 117 6.37 -27.82 14.73
C LEU A 117 7.55 -28.02 15.72
N ILE A 118 7.60 -27.24 16.80
CA ILE A 118 8.63 -27.39 17.85
C ILE A 118 8.56 -28.79 18.47
N ASN A 119 7.37 -29.28 18.80
CA ASN A 119 7.17 -30.63 19.37
C ASN A 119 7.60 -31.75 18.41
N ARG A 120 7.64 -31.47 17.10
CA ARG A 120 8.16 -32.38 16.06
C ARG A 120 9.65 -32.19 15.76
N GLY A 121 10.34 -31.33 16.52
CA GLY A 121 11.77 -31.08 16.39
C GLY A 121 12.14 -30.15 15.25
N TYR A 122 11.23 -29.28 14.81
CA TYR A 122 11.56 -28.23 13.86
C TYR A 122 12.21 -27.02 14.52
N SER A 123 13.10 -26.37 13.79
CA SER A 123 13.73 -25.11 14.16
C SER A 123 13.61 -24.09 13.02
N PHE A 124 13.97 -22.83 13.28
CA PHE A 124 13.71 -21.73 12.35
C PHE A 124 14.95 -20.89 12.10
N GLY A 125 15.14 -20.49 10.84
CA GLY A 125 16.15 -19.56 10.38
C GLY A 125 15.60 -18.55 9.38
N LYS A 126 16.49 -17.80 8.74
CA LYS A 126 16.13 -16.80 7.72
C LYS A 126 17.20 -16.72 6.63
N LEU A 127 16.83 -16.13 5.50
CA LEU A 127 17.79 -15.76 4.47
C LEU A 127 18.73 -14.67 4.99
N LYS A 128 20.03 -14.78 4.70
CA LYS A 128 21.02 -13.78 5.08
C LYS A 128 20.76 -12.42 4.41
N ILE A 129 20.27 -12.44 3.18
CA ILE A 129 19.96 -11.25 2.37
C ILE A 129 18.69 -10.51 2.84
N ASN A 130 17.89 -11.07 3.76
CA ASN A 130 16.69 -10.38 4.23
C ASN A 130 17.05 -9.05 4.89
N ARG A 131 16.24 -8.03 4.59
CA ARG A 131 16.38 -6.68 5.14
C ARG A 131 16.55 -6.67 6.66
N ALA A 132 17.29 -5.69 7.16
CA ALA A 132 17.37 -5.44 8.59
C ALA A 132 15.97 -5.24 9.19
N ARG A 133 15.78 -5.76 10.40
CA ARG A 133 14.49 -5.73 11.10
C ARG A 133 14.14 -4.29 11.48
N ASN A 134 12.94 -3.84 11.12
CA ASN A 134 12.44 -2.53 11.51
C ASN A 134 11.80 -2.62 12.91
N GLN A 135 12.41 -1.98 13.90
CA GLN A 135 11.95 -2.02 15.30
C GLN A 135 10.59 -1.35 15.50
N ALA A 136 10.28 -0.28 14.77
CA ALA A 136 8.97 0.39 14.85
C ALA A 136 7.86 -0.52 14.29
N ALA A 137 8.11 -1.17 13.15
CA ALA A 137 7.20 -2.15 12.57
C ALA A 137 7.00 -3.36 13.50
N LEU A 138 8.07 -3.84 14.15
CA LEU A 138 8.01 -4.93 15.12
C LEU A 138 7.13 -4.56 16.34
N LYS A 139 7.32 -3.36 16.91
CA LYS A 139 6.48 -2.88 18.02
C LYS A 139 4.99 -2.84 17.64
N LYS A 140 4.66 -2.30 16.46
CA LYS A 140 3.29 -2.31 15.93
C LYS A 140 2.76 -3.74 15.77
N LYS A 141 3.60 -4.68 15.30
CA LYS A 141 3.23 -6.10 15.15
C LYS A 141 2.98 -6.80 16.50
N ILE A 142 3.80 -6.53 17.52
CA ILE A 142 3.62 -7.06 18.88
C ILE A 142 2.29 -6.59 19.46
N ALA A 143 1.97 -5.29 19.37
CA ALA A 143 0.70 -4.76 19.85
C ALA A 143 -0.49 -5.44 19.16
N SER A 144 -0.43 -5.56 17.83
CA SER A 144 -1.47 -6.25 17.04
C SER A 144 -1.65 -7.72 17.46
N ILE A 145 -0.57 -8.48 17.64
CA ILE A 145 -0.65 -9.91 18.02
C ILE A 145 -1.19 -10.08 19.45
N LYS A 146 -0.87 -9.16 20.36
CA LYS A 146 -1.43 -9.19 21.73
C LYS A 146 -2.95 -9.01 21.71
N SER A 147 -3.47 -8.12 20.87
CA SER A 147 -4.90 -7.81 20.80
C SER A 147 -5.70 -8.80 19.93
N TYR A 148 -5.13 -9.28 18.82
CA TYR A 148 -5.89 -10.00 17.79
C TYR A 148 -5.28 -11.35 17.39
N GLY A 149 -4.15 -11.75 18.00
CA GLY A 149 -3.42 -12.93 17.59
C GLY A 149 -2.71 -12.77 16.23
N VAL A 150 -2.21 -13.89 15.70
CA VAL A 150 -1.59 -13.92 14.37
C VAL A 150 -2.67 -14.15 13.32
N ILE A 151 -2.97 -13.12 12.54
CA ILE A 151 -4.07 -13.13 11.53
C ILE A 151 -3.68 -13.72 10.16
N SER A 152 -2.40 -14.01 9.93
CA SER A 152 -1.93 -14.59 8.66
C SER A 152 -0.64 -15.39 8.90
N PRO A 153 -0.45 -16.56 8.26
CA PRO A 153 0.70 -17.44 8.46
C PRO A 153 1.97 -16.93 7.76
N CYS A 154 3.13 -17.40 8.24
CA CYS A 154 4.45 -17.15 7.66
C CYS A 154 4.74 -18.16 6.53
N LEU A 155 5.26 -17.67 5.41
CA LEU A 155 5.76 -18.52 4.33
C LEU A 155 7.16 -19.03 4.69
N VAL A 156 7.34 -20.35 4.64
CA VAL A 156 8.62 -21.01 4.93
C VAL A 156 9.02 -21.99 3.84
N VAL A 157 10.32 -22.26 3.74
CA VAL A 157 10.90 -23.36 2.94
C VAL A 157 11.90 -24.12 3.81
N THR A 158 12.37 -25.30 3.39
CA THR A 158 13.40 -26.00 4.18
C THR A 158 14.78 -25.38 3.97
N ALA A 159 15.67 -25.52 4.95
CA ALA A 159 17.06 -25.09 4.82
C ALA A 159 17.78 -25.85 3.70
N ARG A 160 17.43 -27.12 3.48
CA ARG A 160 17.92 -27.92 2.36
C ARG A 160 17.61 -27.24 1.03
N ASP A 161 16.34 -26.89 0.80
CA ASP A 161 15.91 -26.26 -0.46
C ASP A 161 16.65 -24.93 -0.71
N CYS A 162 16.87 -24.14 0.35
CA CYS A 162 17.67 -22.91 0.26
C CYS A 162 19.12 -23.18 -0.16
N LEU A 163 19.78 -24.16 0.45
CA LEU A 163 21.17 -24.50 0.13
C LEU A 163 21.31 -25.10 -1.27
N GLU A 164 20.34 -25.92 -1.71
CA GLU A 164 20.27 -26.45 -3.09
C GLU A 164 20.09 -25.31 -4.11
N ALA A 165 19.36 -24.26 -3.75
CA ALA A 165 19.22 -23.05 -4.54
C ALA A 165 20.43 -22.09 -4.44
N GLY A 166 21.50 -22.47 -3.74
CA GLY A 166 22.71 -21.66 -3.58
C GLY A 166 22.53 -20.41 -2.69
N LEU A 167 21.52 -20.41 -1.81
CA LEU A 167 21.21 -19.26 -0.95
C LEU A 167 21.90 -19.36 0.41
N GLU A 168 22.45 -18.23 0.87
CA GLU A 168 22.98 -18.12 2.22
C GLU A 168 21.86 -17.96 3.25
N ILE A 169 21.87 -18.84 4.26
CA ILE A 169 20.89 -18.89 5.34
C ILE A 169 21.59 -18.83 6.70
N ILE A 170 20.91 -18.20 7.65
CA ILE A 170 21.40 -17.98 9.01
C ILE A 170 20.31 -18.27 10.03
N TRP A 171 20.73 -18.66 11.22
CA TRP A 171 19.90 -18.64 12.42
C TRP A 171 19.54 -17.19 12.80
N PHE A 172 18.53 -17.01 13.65
CA PHE A 172 18.14 -15.68 14.12
C PHE A 172 19.19 -14.99 15.01
N ASP A 173 20.17 -15.74 15.54
CA ASP A 173 21.34 -15.21 16.25
C ASP A 173 22.49 -14.80 15.32
N GLY A 174 22.33 -14.99 14.00
CA GLY A 174 23.29 -14.61 12.97
C GLY A 174 24.28 -15.70 12.55
N LYS A 175 24.29 -16.86 13.21
CA LYS A 175 25.17 -17.97 12.82
C LYS A 175 24.73 -18.60 11.50
N ALA A 176 25.70 -18.97 10.66
CA ALA A 176 25.43 -19.63 9.39
C ALA A 176 24.79 -21.02 9.59
N ILE A 177 23.90 -21.37 8.66
CA ILE A 177 23.40 -22.74 8.45
C ILE A 177 24.05 -23.24 7.17
N THR A 178 24.77 -24.36 7.24
CA THR A 178 25.50 -24.91 6.08
C THR A 178 25.19 -26.40 5.88
N TRP A 179 25.77 -27.02 4.85
CA TRP A 179 25.58 -28.45 4.55
C TRP A 179 25.99 -29.40 5.68
N ASP A 180 26.87 -28.96 6.59
CA ASP A 180 27.27 -29.68 7.79
C ASP A 180 26.22 -29.67 8.91
N THR A 181 25.22 -28.79 8.82
CA THR A 181 24.22 -28.60 9.86
C THR A 181 23.26 -29.79 9.85
N PRO A 182 23.07 -30.50 10.98
CA PRO A 182 22.21 -31.67 11.01
C PRO A 182 20.74 -31.31 10.80
N ASN A 183 19.96 -32.26 10.27
CA ASN A 183 18.51 -32.14 10.13
C ASN A 183 18.03 -30.94 9.29
N LEU A 184 18.73 -30.57 8.20
CA LEU A 184 18.35 -29.47 7.29
C LEU A 184 16.87 -29.47 6.87
N ASP A 185 16.30 -30.66 6.69
CA ASP A 185 14.88 -30.89 6.37
C ASP A 185 13.89 -30.46 7.45
N ARG A 186 14.35 -30.28 8.69
CA ARG A 186 13.58 -29.82 9.85
C ARG A 186 13.92 -28.38 10.26
N ILE A 187 14.78 -27.70 9.51
CA ILE A 187 15.07 -26.29 9.70
C ILE A 187 14.23 -25.52 8.68
N LEU A 188 13.30 -24.71 9.14
CA LEU A 188 12.41 -23.91 8.31
C LEU A 188 12.95 -22.49 8.18
N ILE A 189 13.16 -22.03 6.95
CA ILE A 189 13.65 -20.70 6.63
C ILE A 189 12.45 -19.80 6.35
N VAL A 190 12.28 -18.74 7.14
CA VAL A 190 11.20 -17.78 6.98
C VAL A 190 11.46 -16.88 5.77
N ILE A 191 10.62 -17.01 4.74
CA ILE A 191 10.67 -16.23 3.50
C ILE A 191 9.81 -14.98 3.63
N ASP A 192 8.57 -15.12 4.09
CA ASP A 192 7.69 -14.01 4.44
C ASP A 192 7.14 -14.17 5.87
N GLY A 193 7.00 -13.04 6.57
CA GLY A 193 6.48 -13.01 7.93
C GLY A 193 7.52 -12.99 9.04
N GLU A 194 8.78 -12.63 8.79
CA GLU A 194 9.83 -12.54 9.85
C GLU A 194 9.36 -11.72 11.07
N HIS A 195 8.73 -10.57 10.85
CA HIS A 195 8.22 -9.73 11.95
C HIS A 195 7.15 -10.44 12.80
N ARG A 196 6.33 -11.33 12.21
CA ARG A 196 5.33 -12.13 12.94
C ARG A 196 6.01 -13.20 13.78
N HIS A 197 6.92 -13.96 13.18
CA HIS A 197 7.70 -14.98 13.86
C HIS A 197 8.43 -14.41 15.09
N VAL A 198 9.18 -13.33 14.89
CA VAL A 198 9.96 -12.68 15.95
C VAL A 198 9.04 -12.04 17.00
N ALA A 199 7.93 -11.41 16.61
CA ALA A 199 7.00 -10.82 17.56
C ALA A 199 6.40 -11.89 18.49
N VAL A 200 6.00 -13.05 17.96
CA VAL A 200 5.50 -14.17 18.78
C VAL A 200 6.57 -14.66 19.75
N GLN A 201 7.82 -14.82 19.28
CA GLN A 201 8.92 -15.20 20.16
C GLN A 201 9.12 -14.20 21.30
N GLN A 202 9.17 -12.90 21.00
CA GLN A 202 9.35 -11.86 22.03
C GLN A 202 8.18 -11.80 23.01
N ILE A 203 6.94 -11.97 22.53
CA ILE A 203 5.77 -12.07 23.40
C ILE A 203 5.93 -13.25 24.35
N ASN A 204 6.19 -14.45 23.82
CA ASN A 204 6.27 -15.67 24.60
C ASN A 204 7.44 -15.71 25.58
N SER A 205 8.58 -15.10 25.24
CA SER A 205 9.72 -14.95 26.16
C SER A 205 9.45 -13.98 27.31
N SER A 206 8.44 -13.11 27.18
CA SER A 206 8.08 -12.12 28.20
C SER A 206 6.87 -12.54 29.04
N LEU A 207 6.32 -13.73 28.81
CA LEU A 207 5.16 -14.23 29.54
C LEU A 207 5.53 -14.65 30.97
N LYS A 208 4.62 -14.41 31.91
CA LYS A 208 4.73 -14.95 33.27
C LYS A 208 4.34 -16.42 33.32
N SER A 209 4.76 -17.11 34.37
CA SER A 209 4.37 -18.51 34.60
C SER A 209 2.84 -18.64 34.62
N GLY A 210 2.30 -19.57 33.84
CA GLY A 210 0.85 -19.81 33.71
C GLY A 210 0.14 -18.99 32.63
N GLU A 211 0.81 -18.02 31.99
CA GLU A 211 0.22 -17.30 30.86
C GLU A 211 0.24 -18.14 29.57
N GLU A 212 -0.81 -18.02 28.78
CA GLU A 212 -0.95 -18.75 27.52
C GLU A 212 0.03 -18.23 26.47
N LYS A 213 0.81 -19.15 25.89
CA LYS A 213 1.71 -18.85 24.77
C LYS A 213 0.91 -18.46 23.53
N LYS A 214 1.34 -17.40 22.86
CA LYS A 214 0.83 -17.05 21.54
C LYS A 214 1.39 -17.98 20.48
N GLU A 215 0.53 -18.41 19.57
CA GLU A 215 0.91 -19.24 18.43
C GLU A 215 1.30 -18.38 17.22
N CYS A 216 2.22 -18.92 16.42
CA CYS A 216 2.47 -18.49 15.06
C CYS A 216 2.13 -19.66 14.13
N TYR A 217 1.89 -19.37 12.86
CA TYR A 217 1.45 -20.38 11.90
C TYR A 217 2.33 -20.33 10.66
N TYR A 218 2.61 -21.49 10.07
CA TYR A 218 3.55 -21.62 8.95
C TYR A 218 2.97 -22.51 7.86
N TYR A 219 3.34 -22.20 6.62
CA TYR A 219 2.98 -23.00 5.45
C TYR A 219 4.12 -23.00 4.43
N LEU A 220 4.19 -24.08 3.64
CA LEU A 220 5.10 -24.18 2.50
C LEU A 220 4.54 -23.44 1.28
N PRO A 221 5.36 -23.06 0.29
CA PRO A 221 4.86 -22.43 -0.93
C PRO A 221 3.82 -23.32 -1.60
N ILE A 222 2.64 -22.75 -1.87
CA ILE A 222 1.57 -23.45 -2.58
C ILE A 222 2.03 -23.82 -3.99
N VAL A 223 2.78 -22.92 -4.62
CA VAL A 223 3.43 -23.13 -5.91
C VAL A 223 4.93 -23.36 -5.66
N ASN A 224 5.39 -24.59 -5.86
CA ASN A 224 6.78 -25.01 -5.61
C ASN A 224 7.66 -25.01 -6.87
N THR A 225 7.16 -24.48 -7.99
CA THR A 225 7.90 -24.33 -9.25
C THR A 225 8.62 -22.99 -9.36
N VAL A 226 8.35 -22.05 -8.44
CA VAL A 226 8.93 -20.70 -8.44
C VAL A 226 10.21 -20.69 -7.60
N PRO A 227 11.32 -20.08 -8.09
CA PRO A 227 12.54 -19.95 -7.31
C PRO A 227 12.31 -19.23 -5.97
N ILE A 228 13.01 -19.67 -4.91
CA ILE A 228 12.84 -19.14 -3.54
C ILE A 228 13.06 -17.62 -3.48
N LEU A 229 14.05 -17.11 -4.22
CA LEU A 229 14.32 -15.66 -4.27
C LEU A 229 13.18 -14.88 -4.94
N GLU A 230 12.52 -15.49 -5.93
CA GLU A 230 11.36 -14.89 -6.59
C GLU A 230 10.14 -14.92 -5.66
N LEU A 231 9.94 -15.97 -4.87
CA LEU A 231 8.91 -16.00 -3.81
C LEU A 231 9.10 -14.85 -2.81
N LEU A 232 10.34 -14.61 -2.36
CA LEU A 232 10.67 -13.48 -1.50
C LEU A 232 10.34 -12.15 -2.19
N ARG A 233 10.77 -11.98 -3.45
CA ARG A 233 10.54 -10.75 -4.23
C ARG A 233 9.05 -10.46 -4.40
N GLN A 234 8.28 -11.44 -4.88
CA GLN A 234 6.84 -11.30 -5.08
C GLN A 234 6.13 -10.97 -3.78
N SER A 235 6.47 -11.64 -2.68
CA SER A 235 5.89 -11.38 -1.36
C SER A 235 6.09 -9.93 -0.87
N ASN A 236 7.14 -9.24 -1.36
CA ASN A 236 7.41 -7.84 -0.99
C ASN A 236 6.98 -6.81 -2.04
N VAL A 237 7.00 -7.14 -3.33
CA VAL A 237 6.76 -6.18 -4.44
C VAL A 237 5.28 -6.10 -4.83
N VAL A 238 4.55 -7.22 -4.84
CA VAL A 238 3.14 -7.24 -5.30
C VAL A 238 2.13 -6.98 -4.19
N THR A 239 2.58 -6.52 -3.02
CA THR A 239 1.70 -6.07 -1.94
C THR A 239 1.58 -4.56 -1.95
N ARG A 240 0.39 -4.02 -2.26
CA ARG A 240 0.11 -2.59 -2.14
C ARG A 240 -0.49 -2.30 -0.76
N PRO A 241 0.19 -1.53 0.12
CA PRO A 241 -0.41 -1.07 1.37
C PRO A 241 -1.66 -0.22 1.08
N TRP A 242 -2.59 -0.21 2.03
CA TRP A 242 -3.72 0.71 1.98
C TRP A 242 -3.26 2.18 1.94
N GLY A 243 -3.83 2.95 1.02
CA GLY A 243 -3.70 4.41 0.90
C GLY A 243 -4.84 5.15 1.59
N GLY A 244 -4.84 6.49 1.51
CA GLY A 244 -5.85 7.35 2.16
C GLY A 244 -7.30 6.99 1.79
N SER A 245 -7.53 6.70 0.50
CA SER A 245 -8.84 6.28 -0.03
C SER A 245 -9.36 4.98 0.58
N ASP A 246 -8.46 4.04 0.85
CA ASP A 246 -8.80 2.74 1.44
C ASP A 246 -9.24 2.92 2.90
N PHE A 247 -8.61 3.85 3.64
CA PHE A 247 -9.01 4.16 5.03
C PHE A 247 -10.34 4.90 5.10
N LEU A 248 -10.63 5.82 4.17
CA LEU A 248 -11.96 6.43 4.09
C LEU A 248 -13.03 5.39 3.75
N THR A 249 -12.75 4.51 2.78
CA THR A 249 -13.67 3.42 2.42
C THR A 249 -13.92 2.51 3.62
N SER A 250 -12.87 2.15 4.38
CA SER A 250 -13.02 1.38 5.61
C SER A 250 -13.85 2.11 6.67
N LEU A 251 -13.72 3.43 6.82
CA LEU A 251 -14.56 4.21 7.72
C LEU A 251 -16.04 4.14 7.30
N ILE A 252 -16.31 4.35 6.02
CA ILE A 252 -17.68 4.27 5.45
C ILE A 252 -18.28 2.88 5.63
N MET A 253 -17.48 1.81 5.45
CA MET A 253 -17.95 0.44 5.64
C MET A 253 -18.21 0.07 7.10
N SER A 254 -17.47 0.65 8.04
CA SER A 254 -17.54 0.30 9.46
C SER A 254 -18.43 1.21 10.30
N ASN A 255 -18.91 2.34 9.76
CA ASN A 255 -19.69 3.34 10.49
C ASN A 255 -20.94 3.73 9.69
N GLU A 256 -22.13 3.43 10.23
CA GLU A 256 -23.42 3.69 9.56
C GLU A 256 -23.69 5.17 9.30
N GLU A 257 -23.24 6.06 10.19
CA GLU A 257 -23.40 7.50 10.00
C GLU A 257 -22.45 8.02 8.93
N ALA A 258 -21.24 7.46 8.85
CA ALA A 258 -20.31 7.77 7.77
C ALA A 258 -20.87 7.34 6.40
N ALA A 259 -21.57 6.20 6.35
CA ALA A 259 -22.23 5.69 5.15
C ALA A 259 -23.39 6.56 4.65
N LYS A 260 -23.97 7.42 5.52
CA LYS A 260 -25.02 8.39 5.15
C LYS A 260 -24.47 9.80 4.91
N ASN A 261 -23.19 10.04 5.19
CA ASN A 261 -22.60 11.36 5.10
C ASN A 261 -22.27 11.71 3.63
N GLU A 262 -23.05 12.62 3.04
CA GLU A 262 -22.91 13.02 1.63
C GLU A 262 -21.52 13.56 1.29
N MET A 263 -20.87 14.29 2.21
CA MET A 263 -19.51 14.79 2.00
C MET A 263 -18.52 13.62 1.88
N LEU A 264 -18.59 12.63 2.77
CA LEU A 264 -17.69 11.48 2.74
C LEU A 264 -17.91 10.61 1.49
N LEU A 265 -19.16 10.39 1.11
CA LEU A 265 -19.50 9.68 -0.13
C LEU A 265 -19.01 10.44 -1.37
N TRP A 266 -19.14 11.76 -1.38
CA TRP A 266 -18.62 12.59 -2.46
C TRP A 266 -17.10 12.48 -2.54
N VAL A 267 -16.38 12.61 -1.42
CA VAL A 267 -14.93 12.43 -1.39
C VAL A 267 -14.56 11.05 -1.93
N GLN A 268 -15.20 9.97 -1.44
CA GLN A 268 -14.98 8.61 -1.92
C GLN A 268 -15.13 8.50 -3.44
N SER A 269 -16.20 9.06 -4.02
CA SER A 269 -16.46 9.02 -5.46
C SER A 269 -15.43 9.77 -6.32
N LYS A 270 -14.71 10.70 -5.71
CA LYS A 270 -13.78 11.63 -6.37
C LYS A 270 -12.32 11.25 -6.23
N LEU A 271 -11.98 10.45 -5.23
CA LEU A 271 -10.61 10.06 -4.88
C LEU A 271 -9.82 9.42 -6.02
N GLU A 272 -10.46 8.59 -6.85
CA GLU A 272 -9.78 7.94 -7.99
C GLU A 272 -9.30 8.93 -9.05
N LYS A 273 -9.97 10.10 -9.15
CA LYS A 273 -9.75 11.05 -10.24
C LYS A 273 -8.99 12.30 -9.82
N LEU A 274 -9.21 12.76 -8.58
CA LEU A 274 -8.70 14.04 -8.08
C LEU A 274 -7.54 13.88 -7.09
N GLY A 275 -7.22 12.67 -6.64
CA GLY A 275 -6.22 12.47 -5.60
C GLY A 275 -6.67 12.91 -4.20
N ASP A 276 -6.08 12.29 -3.18
CA ASP A 276 -6.58 12.34 -1.81
C ASP A 276 -6.62 13.76 -1.21
N THR A 277 -5.47 14.42 -1.19
CA THR A 277 -5.32 15.73 -0.56
C THR A 277 -6.20 16.80 -1.20
N ALA A 278 -6.21 16.89 -2.54
CA ALA A 278 -6.99 17.90 -3.25
C ALA A 278 -8.50 17.70 -3.04
N THR A 279 -8.97 16.45 -3.06
CA THR A 279 -10.40 16.12 -2.84
C THR A 279 -10.86 16.59 -1.46
N TRP A 280 -10.06 16.34 -0.42
CA TRP A 280 -10.37 16.81 0.94
C TRP A 280 -10.32 18.33 1.07
N GLU A 281 -9.35 18.99 0.44
CA GLU A 281 -9.24 20.45 0.47
C GLU A 281 -10.42 21.13 -0.23
N TRP A 282 -10.96 20.54 -1.30
CA TRP A 282 -12.18 21.03 -1.94
C TRP A 282 -13.37 21.03 -0.98
N VAL A 283 -13.64 19.92 -0.27
CA VAL A 283 -14.83 19.83 0.59
C VAL A 283 -14.66 20.54 1.94
N LYS A 284 -13.43 20.65 2.44
CA LYS A 284 -13.14 21.33 3.72
C LYS A 284 -12.84 22.81 3.57
N LEU A 285 -12.47 23.27 2.36
CA LEU A 285 -11.96 24.62 2.11
C LEU A 285 -10.96 25.05 3.20
N ASN A 286 -10.03 24.14 3.50
CA ASN A 286 -9.00 24.31 4.53
C ASN A 286 -7.85 23.34 4.25
N LYS A 287 -6.63 23.87 4.15
CA LYS A 287 -5.40 23.09 3.92
C LYS A 287 -5.11 22.10 5.06
N LEU A 288 -5.53 22.43 6.28
CA LEU A 288 -5.39 21.57 7.47
C LEU A 288 -6.62 20.67 7.70
N GLY A 289 -7.60 20.71 6.80
CA GLY A 289 -8.83 19.93 6.90
C GLY A 289 -8.69 18.46 6.46
N VAL A 290 -7.55 18.09 5.88
CA VAL A 290 -7.30 16.73 5.35
C VAL A 290 -7.10 15.76 6.52
N PRO A 291 -7.97 14.74 6.70
CA PRO A 291 -7.82 13.77 7.77
C PRO A 291 -6.55 12.95 7.60
N SER A 292 -5.81 12.75 8.69
CA SER A 292 -4.68 11.82 8.67
C SER A 292 -5.18 10.37 8.63
N ARG A 293 -4.35 9.47 8.11
CA ARG A 293 -4.56 8.02 8.18
C ARG A 293 -4.94 7.55 9.59
N THR A 294 -4.24 8.04 10.59
CA THR A 294 -4.49 7.68 12.01
C THR A 294 -5.89 8.11 12.45
N LYS A 295 -6.36 9.30 12.03
CA LYS A 295 -7.72 9.76 12.33
C LYS A 295 -8.78 8.88 11.65
N LEU A 296 -8.60 8.56 10.36
CA LEU A 296 -9.54 7.68 9.63
C LEU A 296 -9.62 6.28 10.26
N ILE A 297 -8.49 5.66 10.58
CA ILE A 297 -8.44 4.35 11.26
C ILE A 297 -9.15 4.41 12.61
N LYS A 298 -8.90 5.47 13.39
CA LYS A 298 -9.48 5.63 14.73
C LYS A 298 -10.99 5.85 14.66
N ALA A 299 -11.46 6.66 13.72
CA ALA A 299 -12.89 6.90 13.51
C ALA A 299 -13.66 5.64 13.03
N ALA A 300 -12.97 4.71 12.38
CA ALA A 300 -13.54 3.41 11.97
C ALA A 300 -13.60 2.38 13.11
N GLY A 301 -13.06 2.70 14.29
CA GLY A 301 -13.11 1.85 15.47
C GLY A 301 -14.48 1.88 16.16
N THR A 302 -14.60 1.12 17.25
CA THR A 302 -15.86 0.98 18.02
C THR A 302 -15.75 1.53 19.44
N ASP A 303 -14.65 2.22 19.78
CA ASP A 303 -14.44 2.79 21.11
C ASP A 303 -15.01 4.23 21.21
N GLU A 304 -15.14 4.76 22.43
CA GLU A 304 -15.68 6.11 22.67
C GLU A 304 -14.89 7.21 21.92
N LYS A 305 -13.59 6.97 21.68
CA LYS A 305 -12.74 7.92 20.96
C LYS A 305 -12.99 7.87 19.46
N ALA A 306 -13.56 6.79 18.92
CA ALA A 306 -13.94 6.66 17.53
C ALA A 306 -15.01 7.68 17.18
N GLU A 307 -16.08 7.78 17.97
CA GLU A 307 -17.18 8.71 17.75
C GLU A 307 -16.71 10.18 17.78
N THR A 308 -15.86 10.52 18.75
CA THR A 308 -15.30 11.88 18.84
C THR A 308 -14.43 12.20 17.61
N THR A 309 -13.62 11.24 17.16
CA THR A 309 -12.76 11.41 15.98
C THR A 309 -13.58 11.47 14.69
N TYR A 310 -14.66 10.70 14.60
CA TYR A 310 -15.60 10.73 13.48
C TYR A 310 -16.24 12.11 13.34
N LYS A 311 -16.75 12.71 14.42
CA LYS A 311 -17.36 14.04 14.40
C LYS A 311 -16.44 15.13 13.84
N GLU A 312 -15.14 15.06 14.13
CA GLU A 312 -14.14 15.98 13.56
C GLU A 312 -14.01 15.80 12.03
N ILE A 313 -14.03 14.55 11.57
CA ILE A 313 -13.89 14.22 10.15
C ILE A 313 -15.17 14.54 9.39
N SER A 314 -16.34 14.28 9.99
CA SER A 314 -17.65 14.35 9.35
C SER A 314 -18.23 15.76 9.27
N ASP A 315 -17.55 16.78 9.82
CA ASP A 315 -17.94 18.18 9.72
C ASP A 315 -18.09 18.59 8.25
N SER A 316 -19.35 18.74 7.82
CA SER A 316 -19.75 19.10 6.46
C SER A 316 -20.12 20.57 6.32
N SER A 317 -19.82 21.42 7.33
CA SER A 317 -20.22 22.84 7.36
C SER A 317 -19.80 23.65 6.12
N LYS A 318 -18.72 23.23 5.45
CA LYS A 318 -18.18 23.86 4.24
C LYS A 318 -18.41 23.05 2.95
N PHE A 319 -19.01 21.86 3.05
CA PHE A 319 -19.10 20.90 1.95
C PHE A 319 -19.82 21.47 0.73
N GLU A 320 -21.06 21.95 0.89
CA GLU A 320 -21.85 22.48 -0.23
C GLU A 320 -21.16 23.65 -0.94
N ARG A 321 -20.50 24.51 -0.17
CA ARG A 321 -19.72 25.63 -0.72
C ARG A 321 -18.53 25.12 -1.51
N GLY A 322 -17.76 24.20 -0.93
CA GLY A 322 -16.59 23.60 -1.57
C GLY A 322 -16.93 22.88 -2.86
N LYS A 323 -17.97 22.03 -2.80
CA LYS A 323 -18.51 21.29 -3.93
C LYS A 323 -19.00 22.23 -5.05
N SER A 324 -19.72 23.30 -4.71
CA SER A 324 -20.19 24.28 -5.70
C SER A 324 -19.04 25.00 -6.43
N ILE A 325 -17.96 25.35 -5.72
CA ILE A 325 -16.78 25.95 -6.35
C ILE A 325 -16.08 24.94 -7.25
N TYR A 326 -15.87 23.71 -6.76
CA TYR A 326 -15.30 22.63 -7.58
C TYR A 326 -16.12 22.40 -8.86
N ASP A 327 -17.44 22.26 -8.74
CA ASP A 327 -18.35 22.01 -9.87
C ASP A 327 -18.29 23.16 -10.89
N ALA A 328 -18.08 24.40 -10.44
CA ALA A 328 -17.91 25.56 -11.31
C ALA A 328 -16.62 25.48 -12.14
N PHE A 329 -15.48 25.15 -11.51
CA PHE A 329 -14.21 24.96 -12.21
C PHE A 329 -14.22 23.71 -13.12
N ALA A 330 -14.87 22.63 -12.69
CA ALA A 330 -14.95 21.36 -13.43
C ALA A 330 -15.73 21.48 -14.75
N ARG A 331 -16.50 22.55 -14.97
CA ARG A 331 -17.12 22.85 -16.26
C ARG A 331 -16.10 23.22 -17.34
N THR A 332 -14.94 23.74 -16.94
CA THR A 332 -13.95 24.30 -17.86
C THR A 332 -12.62 23.56 -17.79
N PHE A 333 -12.17 23.15 -16.60
CA PHE A 333 -10.90 22.46 -16.38
C PHE A 333 -11.05 20.95 -16.31
N ALA A 334 -10.01 20.24 -16.75
CA ALA A 334 -9.92 18.79 -16.60
C ALA A 334 -9.77 18.38 -15.12
N GLU A 335 -10.32 17.23 -14.75
CA GLU A 335 -10.19 16.69 -13.39
C GLU A 335 -8.71 16.48 -12.99
N SER A 336 -7.84 16.21 -13.95
CA SER A 336 -6.40 16.01 -13.71
C SER A 336 -5.71 17.23 -13.12
N ILE A 337 -6.08 18.46 -13.52
CA ILE A 337 -5.49 19.68 -12.96
C ILE A 337 -6.19 20.09 -11.65
N LEU A 338 -7.50 19.85 -11.54
CA LEU A 338 -8.27 20.11 -10.31
C LEU A 338 -7.88 19.18 -9.17
N GLY A 339 -7.29 18.03 -9.50
CA GLY A 339 -6.75 17.06 -8.56
C GLY A 339 -5.32 17.38 -8.09
N CYS A 340 -4.68 18.39 -8.65
CA CYS A 340 -3.37 18.79 -8.19
C CYS A 340 -3.54 19.74 -7.00
N LYS A 341 -2.99 19.37 -5.84
CA LYS A 341 -3.13 20.07 -4.55
C LYS A 341 -3.01 21.60 -4.63
N PHE A 342 -2.13 22.12 -5.48
CA PHE A 342 -1.94 23.56 -5.63
C PHE A 342 -3.18 24.32 -6.12
N PHE A 343 -4.13 23.66 -6.79
CA PHE A 343 -5.34 24.26 -7.32
C PHE A 343 -6.37 24.58 -6.22
N PRO A 344 -6.87 23.61 -5.41
CA PRO A 344 -7.71 23.93 -4.27
C PRO A 344 -6.99 24.84 -3.26
N GLU A 345 -5.67 24.71 -3.07
CA GLU A 345 -4.92 25.64 -2.23
C GLU A 345 -4.90 27.08 -2.77
N TRP A 346 -4.95 27.29 -4.08
CA TRP A 346 -5.10 28.62 -4.68
C TRP A 346 -6.49 29.18 -4.42
N VAL A 347 -7.54 28.36 -4.60
CA VAL A 347 -8.92 28.75 -4.27
C VAL A 347 -9.05 29.12 -2.80
N ILE A 348 -8.50 28.32 -1.90
CA ILE A 348 -8.50 28.62 -0.46
C ILE A 348 -7.80 29.95 -0.18
N GLY A 349 -6.63 30.18 -0.78
CA GLY A 349 -5.92 31.45 -0.65
C GLY A 349 -6.75 32.66 -1.14
N LYS A 350 -7.48 32.49 -2.25
CA LYS A 350 -8.37 33.55 -2.76
C LYS A 350 -9.59 33.79 -1.87
N LEU A 351 -10.12 32.75 -1.25
CA LEU A 351 -11.18 32.91 -0.26
C LEU A 351 -10.67 33.64 0.99
N ASP A 352 -9.43 33.37 1.42
CA ASP A 352 -8.78 34.05 2.54
C ASP A 352 -8.55 35.55 2.24
N GLU A 353 -8.22 35.91 0.99
CA GLU A 353 -8.15 37.32 0.53
C GLU A 353 -9.52 38.04 0.54
N LEU A 354 -10.61 37.29 0.61
CA LEU A 354 -11.99 37.78 0.64
C LEU A 354 -12.61 37.67 2.04
N ASP A 355 -11.81 37.53 3.09
CA ASP A 355 -12.26 37.37 4.48
C ASP A 355 -13.09 38.55 5.02
N TYR A 356 -12.99 39.73 4.38
CA TYR A 356 -13.80 40.90 4.67
C TYR A 356 -15.30 40.73 4.35
N MET A 357 -15.71 39.65 3.69
CA MET A 357 -17.12 39.35 3.41
C MET A 357 -17.54 37.96 3.91
N PRO A 358 -18.86 37.72 4.09
CA PRO A 358 -19.36 36.41 4.46
C PRO A 358 -18.91 35.34 3.47
N GLY A 359 -18.45 34.19 3.98
CA GLY A 359 -17.93 33.12 3.13
C GLY A 359 -18.84 32.63 1.98
N PRO A 360 -20.19 32.64 2.08
CA PRO A 360 -21.06 32.38 0.93
C PRO A 360 -20.92 33.43 -0.19
N GLU A 361 -20.70 34.69 0.14
CA GLU A 361 -20.49 35.77 -0.84
C GLU A 361 -19.11 35.68 -1.48
N ALA A 362 -18.08 35.37 -0.68
CA ALA A 362 -16.74 35.11 -1.20
C ALA A 362 -16.76 33.94 -2.20
N ALA A 363 -17.45 32.85 -1.88
CA ALA A 363 -17.62 31.72 -2.79
C ALA A 363 -18.36 32.10 -4.09
N LYS A 364 -19.40 32.95 -4.02
CA LYS A 364 -20.08 33.45 -5.22
C LYS A 364 -19.13 34.20 -6.14
N LYS A 365 -18.21 35.03 -5.60
CA LYS A 365 -17.19 35.71 -6.41
C LYS A 365 -16.25 34.73 -7.10
N ILE A 366 -15.81 33.67 -6.42
CA ILE A 366 -14.95 32.64 -7.02
C ILE A 366 -15.71 31.83 -8.09
N ILE A 367 -16.98 31.50 -7.86
CA ILE A 367 -17.83 30.81 -8.84
C ILE A 367 -18.09 31.69 -10.07
N GLU A 368 -18.32 32.99 -9.87
CA GLU A 368 -18.44 33.97 -10.95
C GLU A 368 -17.14 34.07 -11.76
N PHE A 369 -15.99 34.09 -11.10
CA PHE A 369 -14.71 34.00 -11.80
C PHE A 369 -14.63 32.72 -12.65
N ALA A 370 -14.94 31.56 -12.06
CA ALA A 370 -14.88 30.28 -12.76
C ALA A 370 -15.82 30.24 -13.99
N SER A 371 -17.00 30.86 -13.92
CA SER A 371 -17.95 30.91 -15.05
C SER A 371 -17.52 31.84 -16.18
N ARG A 372 -16.65 32.82 -15.91
CA ARG A 372 -16.05 33.71 -16.92
C ARG A 372 -14.85 33.09 -17.64
N LEU A 373 -14.37 31.92 -17.20
CA LEU A 373 -13.26 31.22 -17.82
C LEU A 373 -13.69 30.44 -19.07
N THR A 374 -12.87 30.52 -20.11
CA THR A 374 -13.08 29.78 -21.36
C THR A 374 -12.22 28.51 -21.40
N ARG A 375 -12.55 27.57 -22.30
CA ARG A 375 -11.71 26.39 -22.51
C ARG A 375 -10.28 26.76 -22.94
N SER A 376 -10.11 27.85 -23.69
CA SER A 376 -8.77 28.36 -24.03
C SER A 376 -7.97 28.82 -22.81
N ASP A 377 -8.63 29.34 -21.76
CA ASP A 377 -7.96 29.73 -20.53
C ASP A 377 -7.50 28.49 -19.76
N ALA A 378 -8.37 27.47 -19.67
CA ALA A 378 -8.02 26.19 -19.07
C ALA A 378 -6.86 25.51 -19.81
N ASP A 379 -6.87 25.49 -21.14
CA ASP A 379 -5.78 24.92 -21.94
C ASP A 379 -4.42 25.58 -21.66
N LYS A 380 -4.40 26.90 -21.43
CA LYS A 380 -3.15 27.62 -21.07
C LYS A 380 -2.61 27.13 -19.74
N VAL A 381 -3.47 26.97 -18.74
CA VAL A 381 -3.09 26.53 -17.39
C VAL A 381 -2.69 25.05 -17.39
N GLU A 382 -3.46 24.18 -18.05
CA GLU A 382 -3.24 22.74 -18.09
C GLU A 382 -1.95 22.35 -18.82
N LYS A 383 -1.51 23.17 -19.79
CA LYS A 383 -0.25 22.96 -20.53
C LYS A 383 1.00 23.37 -19.75
N ILE A 384 0.86 24.00 -18.59
CA ILE A 384 2.01 24.38 -17.75
C ILE A 384 2.69 23.13 -17.20
N LYS A 385 4.00 23.01 -17.45
CA LYS A 385 4.87 21.91 -17.03
C LYS A 385 6.16 22.45 -16.42
N GLY A 386 6.99 21.56 -15.84
CA GLY A 386 8.31 21.88 -15.30
C GLY A 386 8.36 21.88 -13.77
N ALA A 387 9.56 22.08 -13.22
CA ALA A 387 9.82 22.01 -11.77
C ALA A 387 8.98 23.00 -10.96
N ASP A 388 8.73 24.20 -11.51
CA ASP A 388 7.95 25.26 -10.85
C ASP A 388 6.47 25.26 -11.25
N ARG A 389 5.95 24.13 -11.75
CA ARG A 389 4.57 24.01 -12.27
C ARG A 389 3.54 24.56 -11.30
N ALA A 390 3.63 24.21 -10.02
CA ALA A 390 2.67 24.65 -9.01
C ALA A 390 2.59 26.18 -8.90
N GLN A 391 3.73 26.86 -8.84
CA GLN A 391 3.76 28.32 -8.74
C GLN A 391 3.31 28.98 -10.05
N ASN A 392 3.73 28.44 -11.19
CA ASN A 392 3.35 28.96 -12.50
C ASN A 392 1.85 28.85 -12.76
N VAL A 393 1.22 27.75 -12.33
CA VAL A 393 -0.25 27.59 -12.39
C VAL A 393 -0.95 28.64 -11.52
N ARG A 394 -0.49 28.87 -10.28
CA ARG A 394 -1.06 29.92 -9.41
C ARG A 394 -0.96 31.30 -10.04
N ASN A 395 0.20 31.65 -10.57
CA ASN A 395 0.43 32.94 -11.23
C ASN A 395 -0.50 33.11 -12.44
N ALA A 396 -0.72 32.04 -13.22
CA ALA A 396 -1.64 32.07 -14.36
C ALA A 396 -3.10 32.24 -13.90
N LEU A 397 -3.52 31.57 -12.83
CA LEU A 397 -4.84 31.74 -12.24
C LEU A 397 -5.04 33.15 -11.66
N ASP A 398 -4.02 33.73 -11.02
CA ASP A 398 -4.05 35.12 -10.54
C ASP A 398 -4.19 36.13 -11.68
N ALA A 399 -3.44 35.94 -12.77
CA ALA A 399 -3.54 36.79 -13.95
C ALA A 399 -4.95 36.72 -14.57
N LEU A 400 -5.49 35.52 -14.73
CA LEU A 400 -6.85 35.31 -15.23
C LEU A 400 -7.89 35.92 -14.28
N TYR A 401 -7.74 35.76 -12.97
CA TYR A 401 -8.65 36.35 -11.99
C TYR A 401 -8.69 37.87 -12.13
N ASN A 402 -7.52 38.52 -12.18
CA ASN A 402 -7.41 39.97 -12.34
C ASN A 402 -7.91 40.48 -13.69
N GLU A 403 -7.83 39.69 -14.76
CA GLU A 403 -8.36 40.05 -16.07
C GLU A 403 -9.88 39.93 -16.12
N ARG A 404 -10.43 38.83 -15.59
CA ARG A 404 -11.85 38.48 -15.70
C ARG A 404 -12.73 39.15 -14.65
N MET A 405 -12.17 39.58 -13.52
CA MET A 405 -12.92 40.17 -12.40
C MET A 405 -12.74 41.68 -12.25
N LYS A 406 -12.10 42.34 -13.21
CA LYS A 406 -12.28 43.78 -13.47
C LYS A 406 -13.65 44.01 -14.09
#